data_AF-A0A8A3PM04-F1
#
_entry.id   AF-A0A8A3PM04-F1
#
_cell.length_a   1.000
_cell.length_b   1.000
_cell.length_c   1.000
_cell.angle_alpha   90.00
_cell.angle_beta   90.00
_cell.angle_gamma   90.00
#
_symmetry.space_group_name_H-M   'P 1'
#
loop_
_entity.id
_entity.type
_entity.pdbx_description
1 polymer ?
#
loop_
_entity_poly.entity_id
_entity_poly.type
_entity_poly.pdbx_seq_one_letter_code
_entity_poly.pdbx_strand_id
1 'polypeptide(L)'
;MSQNITTEEFEMDFDRYIENIHSDLAYWKLVDDAGAPLPDQIFRYSNRIFRTSYRIMVLKGKRGRLASDEVSPTERQAELLSEYDNLLDLLEPLLEWLQVMKEDLQDLWVARIRGDEETAREIAEAMESEPGFF
;
A
#
# COMPACT_ATOMS: atom_id res chain seq x y z
N MET A 1 16.98 -5.84 35.83
CA MET A 1 16.78 -6.65 34.61
C MET A 1 15.53 -6.18 33.87
N SER A 2 15.55 -4.98 33.26
CA SER A 2 14.36 -4.39 32.61
C SER A 2 14.65 -3.66 31.29
N GLN A 3 15.86 -3.78 30.72
CA GLN A 3 16.22 -3.07 29.49
C GLN A 3 15.87 -3.82 28.19
N ASN A 4 15.58 -5.13 28.23
CA ASN A 4 15.24 -5.90 27.02
C ASN A 4 13.76 -5.81 26.63
N ILE A 5 12.87 -5.46 27.56
CA ILE A 5 11.42 -5.58 27.36
C ILE A 5 10.87 -4.47 26.44
N THR A 6 11.51 -3.29 26.38
CA THR A 6 11.03 -2.15 25.58
C THR A 6 11.32 -2.31 24.08
N THR A 7 12.46 -2.89 23.71
CA THR A 7 12.80 -3.11 22.29
C THR A 7 11.93 -4.18 21.63
N GLU A 8 11.59 -5.25 22.37
CA GLU A 8 10.73 -6.35 21.90
C GLU A 8 9.34 -5.87 21.43
N GLU A 9 8.80 -4.76 21.96
CA GLU A 9 7.52 -4.19 21.50
C GLU A 9 7.58 -3.68 20.05
N PHE A 10 8.77 -3.22 19.63
CA PHE A 10 9.00 -2.66 18.30
C PHE A 10 9.50 -3.69 17.30
N GLU A 11 9.95 -4.85 17.77
CA GLU A 11 10.37 -5.94 16.91
C GLU A 11 9.18 -6.59 16.21
N MET A 12 9.38 -6.89 14.95
CA MET A 12 8.49 -7.70 14.15
C MET A 12 9.30 -8.43 13.09
N ASP A 13 8.68 -9.43 12.47
CA ASP A 13 9.27 -10.12 11.34
C ASP A 13 9.10 -9.25 10.08
N PHE A 14 10.06 -8.35 9.85
CA PHE A 14 10.04 -7.39 8.74
C PHE A 14 10.10 -8.08 7.39
N ASP A 15 10.94 -9.12 7.25
CA ASP A 15 11.04 -9.92 6.02
C ASP A 15 9.70 -10.56 5.69
N ARG A 16 9.08 -11.24 6.65
CA ARG A 16 7.74 -11.81 6.45
C ARG A 16 6.69 -10.74 6.15
N TYR A 17 6.83 -9.54 6.69
CA TYR A 17 5.93 -8.44 6.37
C TYR A 17 6.06 -8.03 4.89
N ILE A 18 7.28 -7.93 4.37
CA ILE A 18 7.56 -7.66 2.96
C ILE A 18 7.02 -8.79 2.06
N GLU A 19 7.25 -10.05 2.43
CA GLU A 19 6.71 -11.20 1.70
C GLU A 19 5.18 -11.18 1.62
N ASN A 20 4.50 -10.76 2.70
CA ASN A 20 3.05 -10.60 2.70
C ASN A 20 2.59 -9.47 1.78
N ILE A 21 3.33 -8.36 1.69
CA ILE A 21 3.04 -7.28 0.74
C ILE A 21 3.13 -7.81 -0.70
N HIS A 22 4.21 -8.51 -1.05
CA HIS A 22 4.36 -9.10 -2.38
C HIS A 22 3.27 -10.12 -2.69
N SER A 23 2.88 -10.93 -1.70
CA SER A 23 1.78 -11.90 -1.85
C SER A 23 0.43 -11.22 -2.07
N ASP A 24 0.15 -10.13 -1.34
CA ASP A 24 -1.04 -9.31 -1.56
C ASP A 24 -1.06 -8.72 -2.98
N LEU A 25 0.07 -8.18 -3.45
CA LEU A 25 0.19 -7.64 -4.82
C LEU A 25 -0.05 -8.71 -5.89
N ALA A 26 0.58 -9.88 -5.75
CA ALA A 26 0.39 -10.99 -6.68
C ALA A 26 -1.08 -11.45 -6.72
N TYR A 27 -1.73 -11.51 -5.56
CA TYR A 27 -3.15 -11.83 -5.46
C TYR A 27 -4.04 -10.76 -6.10
N TRP A 28 -3.73 -9.47 -5.89
CA TRP A 28 -4.48 -8.37 -6.50
C TRP A 28 -4.42 -8.40 -8.01
N LYS A 29 -3.24 -8.64 -8.57
CA LYS A 29 -3.04 -8.82 -10.02
C LYS A 29 -3.92 -9.95 -10.57
N LEU A 30 -3.86 -11.13 -9.95
CA LEU A 30 -4.68 -12.27 -10.35
C LEU A 30 -6.19 -11.95 -10.33
N VAL A 31 -6.63 -11.21 -9.32
CA VAL A 31 -8.05 -10.84 -9.14
C VAL A 31 -8.50 -9.78 -10.14
N ASP A 32 -7.62 -8.88 -10.55
CA ASP A 32 -7.89 -7.84 -11.53
C ASP A 32 -7.90 -8.43 -12.96
N ASP A 33 -6.97 -9.32 -13.28
CA ASP A 33 -6.91 -10.07 -14.54
C ASP A 33 -8.17 -10.93 -14.80
N ALA A 34 -8.90 -11.29 -13.74
CA ALA A 34 -10.13 -12.06 -13.85
C ALA A 34 -11.32 -11.28 -14.44
N GLY A 35 -11.18 -9.97 -14.70
CA GLY A 35 -12.16 -9.17 -15.45
C GLY A 35 -13.48 -8.95 -14.72
N ALA A 36 -13.47 -8.12 -13.67
CA ALA A 36 -14.69 -7.74 -12.93
C ALA A 36 -15.39 -6.50 -13.53
N PRO A 37 -16.69 -6.28 -13.28
CA PRO A 37 -17.36 -5.02 -13.61
C PRO A 37 -16.68 -3.81 -12.94
N LEU A 38 -16.69 -2.64 -13.59
CA LEU A 38 -16.05 -1.43 -13.07
C LEU A 38 -16.45 -1.05 -11.63
N PRO A 39 -17.74 -1.11 -11.23
CA PRO A 39 -18.11 -0.82 -9.84
C PRO A 39 -17.42 -1.75 -8.82
N ASP A 40 -17.26 -3.02 -9.16
CA ASP A 40 -16.59 -4.00 -8.31
C ASP A 40 -15.08 -3.73 -8.25
N GLN A 41 -14.46 -3.36 -9.36
CA GLN A 41 -13.06 -2.94 -9.39
C GLN A 41 -12.83 -1.70 -8.50
N ILE A 42 -13.65 -0.65 -8.65
CA ILE A 42 -13.58 0.57 -7.82
C ILE A 42 -13.71 0.23 -6.32
N PHE A 43 -14.62 -0.69 -5.98
CA PHE A 43 -14.78 -1.16 -4.60
C PHE A 43 -13.55 -1.92 -4.10
N ARG A 44 -12.94 -2.79 -4.91
CA ARG A 44 -11.70 -3.50 -4.56
C ARG A 44 -10.56 -2.52 -4.30
N TYR A 45 -10.33 -1.55 -5.19
CA TYR A 45 -9.30 -0.53 -5.00
C TYR A 45 -9.57 0.31 -3.74
N SER A 46 -10.82 0.67 -3.46
CA SER A 46 -11.18 1.37 -2.21
C SER A 46 -10.81 0.55 -0.96
N ASN A 47 -11.02 -0.77 -0.97
CA ASN A 47 -10.62 -1.64 0.13
C ASN A 47 -9.09 -1.76 0.25
N ARG A 48 -8.38 -1.86 -0.88
CA ARG A 48 -6.91 -1.90 -0.91
C ARG A 48 -6.31 -0.62 -0.33
N ILE A 49 -6.79 0.54 -0.77
CA ILE A 49 -6.42 1.85 -0.23
C ILE A 49 -6.62 1.89 1.29
N PHE A 50 -7.81 1.50 1.78
CA PHE A 50 -8.09 1.52 3.21
C PHE A 50 -7.11 0.65 4.00
N ARG A 51 -6.85 -0.59 3.53
CA ARG A 51 -5.92 -1.51 4.19
C ARG A 51 -4.48 -0.99 4.18
N THR A 52 -4.01 -0.48 3.05
CA THR A 52 -2.66 0.08 2.89
C THR A 52 -2.49 1.33 3.77
N SER A 53 -3.44 2.26 3.75
CA SER A 53 -3.43 3.43 4.62
C SER A 53 -3.40 3.07 6.10
N TYR A 54 -4.17 2.06 6.51
CA TYR A 54 -4.15 1.59 7.90
C TYR A 54 -2.78 1.00 8.28
N ARG A 55 -2.18 0.20 7.40
CA ARG A 55 -0.82 -0.34 7.61
C ARG A 55 0.21 0.78 7.77
N ILE A 56 0.22 1.76 6.87
CA ILE A 56 1.12 2.93 6.93
C ILE A 56 0.94 3.68 8.26
N MET A 57 -0.31 3.96 8.66
CA MET A 57 -0.60 4.65 9.91
C MET A 57 -0.03 3.90 11.13
N VAL A 58 -0.21 2.58 11.18
CA VAL A 58 0.33 1.74 12.26
C VAL A 58 1.86 1.77 12.27
N LEU A 59 2.51 1.64 11.11
CA LEU A 59 3.97 1.67 10.99
C LEU A 59 4.55 3.03 11.39
N LYS A 60 3.97 4.14 10.90
CA LYS A 60 4.34 5.51 11.33
C LYS A 60 4.18 5.70 12.83
N GLY A 61 3.09 5.19 13.41
CA GLY A 61 2.85 5.25 14.86
C GLY A 61 3.90 4.48 15.65
N LYS A 62 4.24 3.24 15.24
CA LYS A 62 5.29 2.45 15.88
C LYS A 62 6.67 3.11 15.74
N ARG A 63 7.03 3.53 14.53
CA ARG A 63 8.27 4.23 14.25
C ARG A 63 8.42 5.51 15.06
N GLY A 64 7.38 6.33 15.15
CA GLY A 64 7.41 7.58 15.94
C GLY A 64 7.60 7.33 17.43
N ARG A 65 6.96 6.29 17.97
CA ARG A 65 7.19 5.85 19.36
C ARG A 65 8.61 5.33 19.58
N LEU A 66 9.13 4.52 18.65
CA LEU A 66 10.52 4.05 18.70
C LEU A 66 11.53 5.20 18.62
N ALA A 67 11.31 6.19 17.75
CA ALA A 67 12.21 7.34 17.60
C ALA A 67 12.25 8.24 18.84
N SER A 68 11.19 8.20 19.65
CA SER A 68 11.10 8.95 20.91
C SER A 68 11.48 8.10 22.12
N ASP A 69 11.89 6.84 21.91
CA ASP A 69 12.29 5.95 23.00
C ASP A 69 13.72 6.27 23.45
N GLU A 70 13.88 6.62 24.72
CA GLU A 70 15.18 6.93 25.32
C GLU A 70 15.82 5.70 25.98
N VAL A 71 15.11 4.56 25.98
CA VAL A 71 15.51 3.34 26.71
C VAL A 71 16.24 2.35 25.82
N SER A 72 15.82 2.17 24.57
CA SER A 72 16.44 1.24 23.63
C SER A 72 17.90 1.61 23.33
N PRO A 73 18.80 0.62 23.19
CA PRO A 73 20.17 0.86 22.74
C PRO A 73 20.18 1.58 21.38
N THR A 74 20.97 2.65 21.26
CA THR A 74 20.98 3.54 20.09
C THR A 74 21.22 2.80 18.77
N GLU A 75 22.13 1.83 18.74
CA GLU A 75 22.41 1.03 17.54
C GLU A 75 21.19 0.21 17.11
N ARG A 76 20.56 -0.49 18.06
CA ARG A 76 19.36 -1.30 17.79
C ARG A 76 18.15 -0.45 17.41
N GLN A 77 18.01 0.71 18.04
CA GLN A 77 16.99 1.70 17.69
C GLN A 77 17.17 2.19 16.25
N ALA A 78 18.40 2.50 15.84
CA ALA A 78 18.70 2.93 14.48
C ALA A 78 18.40 1.83 13.43
N GLU A 79 18.77 0.58 13.72
CA GLU A 79 18.43 -0.56 12.87
C GLU A 79 16.92 -0.69 12.68
N LEU A 80 16.15 -0.74 13.78
CA LEU A 80 14.70 -0.89 13.72
C LEU A 80 14.03 0.30 13.01
N LEU A 81 14.49 1.52 13.24
CA LEU A 81 13.99 2.70 12.52
C LEU A 81 14.22 2.57 11.01
N SER A 82 15.39 2.08 10.59
CA SER A 82 15.68 1.82 9.18
C SER A 82 14.74 0.77 8.59
N GLU A 83 14.41 -0.29 9.34
CA GLU A 83 13.46 -1.31 8.87
C GLU A 83 12.03 -0.75 8.72
N TYR A 84 11.59 0.11 9.66
CA TYR A 84 10.33 0.82 9.52
C TYR A 84 10.32 1.77 8.32
N ASP A 85 11.42 2.48 8.07
CA ASP A 85 11.59 3.35 6.90
C ASP A 85 11.50 2.54 5.59
N ASN A 86 12.20 1.40 5.50
CA ASN A 86 12.12 0.50 4.33
C ASN A 86 10.69 0.05 4.02
N LEU A 87 9.90 -0.29 5.05
CA LEU A 87 8.50 -0.66 4.86
C LEU A 87 7.62 0.50 4.39
N LEU A 88 7.89 1.72 4.87
CA LEU A 88 7.15 2.91 4.47
C LEU A 88 7.50 3.32 3.03
N ASP A 89 8.77 3.24 2.65
CA ASP A 89 9.24 3.50 1.28
C ASP A 89 8.64 2.52 0.26
N LEU A 90 8.21 1.34 0.69
CA LEU A 90 7.45 0.40 -0.14
C LEU A 90 5.95 0.74 -0.19
N LEU A 91 5.34 1.06 0.95
CA LEU A 91 3.89 1.20 1.07
C LEU A 91 3.36 2.56 0.62
N GLU A 92 4.10 3.65 0.81
CA GLU A 92 3.65 4.99 0.44
C GLU A 92 3.47 5.15 -1.08
N PRO A 93 4.46 4.79 -1.92
CA PRO A 93 4.27 4.80 -3.36
C PRO A 93 3.16 3.85 -3.83
N LEU A 94 3.02 2.68 -3.17
CA LEU A 94 1.94 1.75 -3.46
C LEU A 94 0.56 2.37 -3.18
N LEU A 95 0.43 3.14 -2.08
CA LEU A 95 -0.81 3.84 -1.76
C LEU A 95 -1.15 4.90 -2.82
N GLU A 96 -0.16 5.68 -3.26
CA GLU A 96 -0.33 6.67 -4.32
C GLU A 96 -0.79 6.01 -5.62
N TRP A 97 -0.13 4.92 -6.03
CA TRP A 97 -0.54 4.15 -7.20
C TRP A 97 -1.97 3.62 -7.09
N LEU A 98 -2.35 3.06 -5.93
CA LEU A 98 -3.72 2.59 -5.69
C LEU A 98 -4.77 3.72 -5.77
N GLN A 99 -4.40 4.95 -5.40
CA GLN A 99 -5.27 6.12 -5.49
C GLN A 99 -5.50 6.53 -6.94
N VAL A 100 -4.42 6.66 -7.72
CA VAL A 100 -4.48 6.99 -9.16
C VAL A 100 -5.34 5.98 -9.91
N MET A 101 -5.05 4.68 -9.77
CA MET A 101 -5.82 3.63 -10.44
C MET A 101 -7.31 3.67 -10.10
N LYS A 102 -7.65 4.02 -8.85
CA LYS A 102 -9.07 4.16 -8.45
C LYS A 102 -9.72 5.35 -9.14
N GLU A 103 -9.04 6.49 -9.19
CA GLU A 103 -9.53 7.69 -9.85
C GLU A 103 -9.79 7.43 -11.34
N ASP A 104 -8.85 6.79 -12.04
CA ASP A 104 -9.01 6.42 -13.45
C ASP A 104 -10.19 5.47 -13.66
N LEU A 105 -10.36 4.47 -12.80
CA LEU A 105 -11.54 3.58 -12.84
C LEU A 105 -12.86 4.35 -12.65
N GLN A 106 -12.87 5.36 -11.77
CA GLN A 106 -14.04 6.20 -11.54
C GLN A 106 -14.34 7.09 -12.75
N ASP A 107 -13.32 7.67 -13.36
CA ASP A 107 -13.46 8.49 -14.56
C ASP A 107 -13.93 7.67 -15.76
N LEU A 108 -13.37 6.47 -15.94
CA LEU A 108 -13.82 5.50 -16.94
C LEU A 108 -15.30 5.12 -16.73
N TRP A 109 -15.70 4.88 -15.48
CA TRP A 109 -17.09 4.58 -15.15
C TRP A 109 -18.03 5.75 -15.51
N VAL A 110 -17.64 6.99 -15.19
CA VAL A 110 -18.40 8.18 -15.50
C VAL A 110 -18.52 8.39 -17.02
N ALA A 111 -17.43 8.23 -17.77
CA ALA A 111 -17.42 8.34 -19.23
C ALA A 111 -18.40 7.33 -19.86
N ARG A 112 -18.36 6.07 -19.41
CA ARG A 112 -19.28 5.02 -19.87
C ARG A 112 -20.74 5.31 -19.55
N ILE A 113 -21.05 5.82 -18.35
CA ILE A 113 -22.42 6.23 -17.99
C ILE A 113 -22.92 7.36 -18.90
N ARG A 114 -22.05 8.29 -19.26
CA ARG A 114 -22.38 9.45 -20.11
C ARG A 114 -22.47 9.10 -21.59
N GLY A 115 -22.06 7.90 -22.00
CA GLY A 115 -21.95 7.50 -23.40
C GLY A 115 -20.81 8.19 -24.14
N ASP A 116 -19.80 8.67 -23.41
CA ASP A 116 -18.61 9.30 -23.98
C ASP A 116 -17.57 8.21 -24.32
N GLU A 117 -17.77 7.59 -25.49
CA GLU A 117 -16.99 6.44 -25.94
C GLU A 117 -15.52 6.78 -26.20
N GLU A 118 -15.23 8.00 -26.68
CA GLU A 118 -13.86 8.42 -26.97
C GLU A 118 -13.06 8.63 -25.69
N THR A 119 -13.62 9.36 -24.72
CA THR A 119 -12.96 9.54 -23.42
C THR A 119 -12.79 8.20 -22.70
N ALA A 120 -13.79 7.31 -22.76
CA ALA A 120 -13.69 5.98 -22.17
C ALA A 120 -12.59 5.12 -22.81
N ARG A 121 -12.37 5.26 -24.12
CA ARG A 121 -11.29 4.58 -24.86
C ARG A 121 -9.93 5.13 -24.47
N GLU A 122 -9.76 6.45 -24.45
CA GLU A 122 -8.49 7.10 -24.08
C GLU A 122 -8.05 6.72 -22.66
N ILE A 123 -8.98 6.71 -21.69
CA ILE A 123 -8.67 6.30 -20.32
C ILE A 123 -8.27 4.82 -20.26
N ALA A 124 -9.01 3.94 -20.94
CA ALA A 124 -8.69 2.52 -20.94
C ALA A 124 -7.31 2.22 -21.55
N GLU A 125 -6.96 2.90 -22.65
CA GLU A 125 -5.63 2.79 -23.29
C GLU A 125 -4.52 3.32 -22.38
N ALA A 126 -4.75 4.44 -21.69
CA ALA A 126 -3.81 4.98 -20.72
C ALA A 126 -3.54 3.97 -19.59
N MET A 127 -4.59 3.42 -18.99
CA MET A 127 -4.50 2.43 -17.92
C MET A 127 -3.79 1.14 -18.34
N GLU A 128 -3.91 0.70 -19.60
CA GLU A 128 -3.15 -0.46 -20.12
C GLU A 128 -1.66 -0.16 -20.32
N SER A 129 -1.31 1.10 -20.54
CA SER A 129 0.06 1.56 -20.79
C SER A 129 0.83 1.96 -19.53
N GLU A 130 0.15 2.11 -18.39
CA GLU A 130 0.80 2.45 -17.13
C GLU A 130 1.66 1.29 -16.60
N PRO A 131 2.91 1.57 -16.17
CA PRO A 131 3.71 0.57 -15.49
C PRO A 131 3.03 0.21 -14.17
N GLY A 132 2.51 -1.01 -14.08
CA GLY A 132 1.95 -1.52 -12.83
C GLY A 132 3.03 -1.64 -11.75
N PHE A 133 2.59 -1.60 -10.48
CA PHE A 133 3.41 -1.97 -9.31
C PHE A 133 3.61 -3.51 -9.25
N PHE A 134 4.11 -4.13 -10.33
CA PHE A 134 4.22 -5.60 -10.46
C PHE A 134 5.47 -6.06 -11.20
#